data_AF-A0A6B2S218-F1
#
_entry.id   AF-A0A6B2S218-F1
#
_cell.length_a   1.000
_cell.length_b   1.000
_cell.length_c   1.000
_cell.angle_alpha   90.00
_cell.angle_beta   90.00
_cell.angle_gamma   90.00
#
_symmetry.space_group_name_H-M   'P 1'
#
loop_
_entity.id
_entity.type
_entity.pdbx_description
1 polymer ?
#
loop_
_entity_poly.entity_id
_entity_poly.type
_entity_poly.pdbx_seq_one_letter_code
_entity_poly.pdbx_strand_id
1 'polypeptide(L)'
;MDEASGTDEDSRAFTDRLRREAGGSTAYERLAASADPEELAGVLTEPGQPLWARELAAFRLGRAGDRRAFEALVLLLNHRDS
;
A
#
# COMPACT_ATOMS: atom_id res chain seq x y z
N MET A 1 1.62 7.54 27.36
CA MET A 1 1.57 8.33 26.12
C MET A 1 1.56 7.30 25.01
N ASP A 2 0.38 7.06 24.44
CA ASP A 2 0.05 5.94 23.56
C ASP A 2 0.59 6.15 22.14
N GLU A 3 1.91 5.97 21.95
CA GLU A 3 2.54 5.97 20.62
C GLU A 3 1.94 4.89 19.70
N ALA A 4 1.54 3.75 20.26
CA ALA A 4 0.94 2.65 19.51
C ALA A 4 -0.46 2.97 18.93
N SER A 5 -1.21 3.90 19.54
CA SER A 5 -2.55 4.26 19.09
C SER A 5 -2.52 5.20 17.88
N GLY A 6 -1.45 6.00 17.74
CA GLY A 6 -1.26 6.89 16.57
C GLY A 6 -1.00 6.13 15.28
N THR A 7 -0.13 5.11 15.31
CA THR A 7 0.25 4.34 14.11
C THR A 7 -0.92 3.54 13.51
N ASP A 8 -1.85 3.05 14.33
CA ASP A 8 -3.02 2.32 13.83
C ASP A 8 -4.06 3.27 13.21
N GLU A 9 -4.25 4.46 13.80
CA GLU A 9 -5.12 5.50 13.23
C GLU A 9 -4.59 6.02 11.89
N ASP A 10 -3.28 6.28 11.82
CA ASP A 10 -2.61 6.69 10.58
C ASP A 10 -2.72 5.61 9.50
N SER A 11 -2.56 4.34 9.88
CA SER A 11 -2.76 3.20 8.98
C SER A 11 -4.18 3.16 8.42
N ARG A 12 -5.19 3.33 9.28
CA ARG A 12 -6.60 3.32 8.87
C ARG A 12 -6.90 4.49 7.93
N ALA A 13 -6.49 5.69 8.30
CA ALA A 13 -6.66 6.90 7.50
C ALA A 13 -6.01 6.75 6.11
N PHE A 14 -4.82 6.14 6.05
CA PHE A 14 -4.15 5.81 4.80
C PHE A 14 -4.98 4.83 3.95
N THR A 15 -5.39 3.69 4.50
CA THR A 15 -6.17 2.69 3.75
C THR A 15 -7.54 3.21 3.29
N ASP A 16 -8.17 4.08 4.07
CA ASP A 16 -9.45 4.72 3.73
C ASP A 16 -9.29 5.70 2.56
N ARG A 17 -8.17 6.43 2.49
CA ARG A 17 -7.85 7.27 1.34
C ARG A 17 -7.75 6.44 0.06
N LEU A 18 -6.98 5.35 0.11
CA LEU A 18 -6.81 4.46 -1.04
C LEU A 18 -8.13 3.82 -1.48
N ARG A 19 -9.00 3.46 -0.53
CA ARG A 19 -10.33 2.91 -0.84
C ARG A 19 -11.19 3.89 -1.63
N ARG A 20 -11.15 5.18 -1.27
CA ARG A 20 -11.84 6.25 -1.99
C ARG A 20 -11.26 6.44 -3.39
N GLU A 21 -9.94 6.48 -3.53
CA GLU A 21 -9.27 6.59 -4.83
C GLU A 21 -9.56 5.39 -5.76
N ALA A 22 -9.68 4.19 -5.18
CA ALA A 22 -10.03 2.98 -5.90
C ALA A 22 -11.52 2.90 -6.31
N GLY A 23 -12.35 3.86 -5.87
CA GLY A 23 -13.76 3.95 -6.24
C GLY A 23 -14.60 2.73 -5.87
N GLY A 24 -14.23 1.99 -4.82
CA GLY A 24 -14.91 0.74 -4.44
C GLY A 24 -14.68 -0.43 -5.40
N SER A 25 -13.60 -0.39 -6.20
CA SER A 25 -13.27 -1.48 -7.13
C SER A 25 -13.00 -2.81 -6.41
N THR A 26 -13.33 -3.91 -7.08
CA THR A 26 -12.99 -5.26 -6.61
C THR A 26 -11.49 -5.51 -6.55
N ALA A 27 -10.71 -4.76 -7.33
CA ALA A 27 -9.25 -4.79 -7.28
C ALA A 27 -8.70 -4.31 -5.92
N TYR A 28 -9.32 -3.30 -5.31
CA TYR A 28 -8.94 -2.84 -3.97
C TYR A 28 -9.14 -3.95 -2.93
N GLU A 29 -10.34 -4.55 -2.90
CA GLU A 29 -10.67 -5.60 -1.93
C GLU A 29 -9.74 -6.82 -2.10
N ARG A 30 -9.41 -7.18 -3.35
CA ARG A 30 -8.45 -8.25 -3.65
C ARG A 30 -7.07 -7.97 -3.07
N LEU A 31 -6.51 -6.79 -3.33
CA LEU A 31 -5.17 -6.43 -2.87
C LEU A 31 -5.12 -6.23 -1.34
N ALA A 32 -6.19 -5.68 -0.75
CA ALA A 32 -6.29 -5.53 0.69
C ALA A 32 -6.31 -6.88 1.43
N ALA A 33 -6.94 -7.89 0.82
CA ALA A 33 -7.01 -9.25 1.35
C ALA A 33 -5.77 -10.11 1.01
N SER A 34 -5.01 -9.75 -0.03
CA SER A 34 -3.86 -10.56 -0.49
C SER A 34 -2.72 -10.58 0.52
N ALA A 35 -2.37 -11.77 1.00
CA ALA A 35 -1.20 -12.04 1.84
C ALA A 35 -0.02 -12.61 1.05
N ASP A 36 -0.13 -12.68 -0.28
CA ASP A 36 0.89 -13.22 -1.18
C ASP A 36 1.92 -12.11 -1.53
N PRO A 37 3.17 -12.20 -1.03
CA PRO A 37 4.18 -11.18 -1.30
C PRO A 37 4.54 -11.06 -2.77
N GLU A 38 4.51 -12.16 -3.53
CA GLU A 38 4.81 -12.19 -4.96
C GLU A 38 3.72 -11.50 -5.78
N GLU A 39 2.44 -11.72 -5.45
CA GLU A 39 1.32 -10.98 -6.05
C GLU A 39 1.47 -9.47 -5.83
N LEU A 40 1.73 -9.07 -4.57
CA LEU A 40 1.88 -7.67 -4.20
C LEU A 40 3.12 -7.02 -4.85
N ALA A 41 4.23 -7.74 -4.93
CA ALA A 41 5.44 -7.27 -5.60
C ALA A 41 5.20 -7.05 -7.10
N GLY A 42 4.42 -7.93 -7.76
CA GLY A 42 4.02 -7.77 -9.14
C GLY A 42 3.30 -6.45 -9.41
N VAL A 43 2.39 -6.04 -8.51
CA VAL A 43 1.68 -4.75 -8.63
C VAL A 43 2.62 -3.55 -8.61
N LEU A 44 3.71 -3.62 -7.83
CA LEU A 44 4.68 -2.53 -7.77
C LEU A 44 5.39 -2.32 -9.10
N THR A 45 5.68 -3.40 -9.82
CA THR A 45 6.47 -3.36 -11.06
C THR A 45 5.63 -3.27 -12.34
N GLU A 46 4.36 -3.67 -12.28
CA GLU A 46 3.50 -3.74 -13.47
C GLU A 46 3.20 -2.33 -14.04
N PRO A 47 3.47 -2.09 -15.33
CA PRO A 47 3.12 -0.84 -16.00
C PRO A 47 1.61 -0.58 -15.98
N GLY A 48 1.20 0.69 -15.97
CA GLY A 48 -0.21 1.07 -16.03
C GLY A 48 -1.03 0.79 -14.77
N GLN A 49 -0.46 0.19 -13.72
CA GLN A 49 -1.14 0.10 -12.43
C GLN A 49 -1.46 1.49 -11.89
N PRO A 50 -2.66 1.70 -11.32
CA PRO A 50 -2.98 2.96 -10.69
C PRO A 50 -2.13 3.14 -9.44
N LEU A 51 -1.89 4.40 -9.09
CA LEU A 51 -1.00 4.76 -8.00
C LEU A 51 -1.48 4.20 -6.64
N TRP A 52 -2.80 4.22 -6.39
CA TRP A 52 -3.38 3.64 -5.17
C TRP A 52 -3.08 2.15 -5.02
N ALA A 53 -2.98 1.40 -6.13
CA ALA A 53 -2.72 -0.04 -6.10
C ALA A 53 -1.27 -0.31 -5.69
N ARG A 54 -0.32 0.47 -6.25
CA ARG A 54 1.09 0.40 -5.86
C ARG A 54 1.30 0.74 -4.39
N GLU A 55 0.62 1.77 -3.91
CA GLU A 55 0.67 2.17 -2.50
C GLU A 55 0.11 1.11 -1.56
N LEU A 56 -1.03 0.52 -1.90
CA LEU A 56 -1.64 -0.54 -1.09
C LEU A 56 -0.73 -1.77 -1.03
N ALA A 57 -0.14 -2.16 -2.16
CA ALA A 57 0.79 -3.29 -2.22
C ALA A 57 2.03 -3.06 -1.36
N ALA A 58 2.65 -1.87 -1.44
CA ALA A 58 3.82 -1.53 -0.64
C ALA A 58 3.49 -1.50 0.86
N PHE A 59 2.33 -0.94 1.23
CA PHE A 59 1.85 -0.95 2.62
C PHE A 59 1.62 -2.38 3.16
N ARG A 60 0.98 -3.25 2.38
CA ARG A 60 0.74 -4.66 2.74
C ARG A 60 2.05 -5.42 2.95
N LEU A 61 3.01 -5.26 2.04
CA LEU A 61 4.34 -5.86 2.17
C LEU A 61 5.08 -5.36 3.42
N GLY A 62 4.96 -4.05 3.73
CA GLY A 62 5.55 -3.47 4.95
C GLY A 62 4.92 -3.99 6.24
N ARG A 63 3.59 -4.11 6.29
CA ARG A 63 2.84 -4.72 7.42
C ARG A 63 3.21 -6.18 7.65
N ALA A 64 3.56 -6.93 6.60
CA ALA A 64 4.00 -8.31 6.71
C ALA A 64 5.46 -8.46 7.23
N GLY A 65 6.18 -7.35 7.46
CA GLY A 65 7.53 -7.35 7.98
C GLY A 65 8.61 -7.60 6.92
N ASP A 66 8.28 -7.48 5.63
CA ASP A 66 9.27 -7.60 4.57
C ASP A 66 10.11 -6.32 4.48
N ARG A 67 11.39 -6.41 4.86
CA ARG A 67 12.34 -5.29 4.82
C ARG A 67 12.49 -4.67 3.43
N ARG A 68 12.21 -5.41 2.35
CA ARG A 68 12.26 -4.91 0.96
C ARG A 68 11.15 -3.89 0.68
N ALA A 69 10.06 -3.90 1.46
CA ALA A 69 8.92 -3.01 1.29
C ALA A 69 9.24 -1.55 1.63
N PHE A 70 10.17 -1.33 2.56
CA PHE A 70 10.57 0.01 2.99
C PHE A 70 11.32 0.77 1.88
N GLU A 71 12.22 0.08 1.17
CA GLU A 71 12.94 0.66 0.02
C GLU A 71 11.97 0.98 -1.14
N ALA A 72 10.99 0.10 -1.37
CA ALA A 72 9.95 0.32 -2.38
C ALA A 72 9.00 1.48 -2.05
N LEU A 73 8.62 1.65 -0.78
CA LEU A 73 7.83 2.80 -0.30
C LEU A 73 8.57 4.13 -0.51
N VAL A 74 9.86 4.19 -0.15
CA VAL A 74 10.69 5.40 -0.35
C VAL A 74 10.81 5.76 -1.82
N LEU A 75 11.01 4.77 -2.71
CA LEU A 75 11.06 4.99 -4.16
C LEU A 75 9.71 5.46 -4.73
N LEU A 76 8.60 4.85 -4.29
CA LEU A 76 7.26 5.17 -4.80
C LEU A 76 6.81 6.58 -4.38
N LEU A 77 7.08 6.98 -3.13
CA LEU A 77 6.74 8.31 -2.63
C LEU A 77 7.57 9.41 -3.32
N ASN A 78 8.83 9.13 -3.69
CA ASN A 78 9.68 10.06 -4.45
C ASN A 78 9.17 10.31 -5.89
N HIS A 79 8.28 9.48 -6.44
CA HIS A 79 7.68 9.66 -7.78
C HIS A 79 6.34 10.41 -7.76
N ARG A 80 5.85 10.86 -6.60
CA ARG A 80 4.57 11.56 -6.47
C ARG A 80 4.66 13.08 -6.57
N ASP A 81 5.86 13.64 -6.48
CA ASP A 81 6.13 15.09 -6.44
C ASP A 81 6.56 15.68 -7.81
N SER A 82 6.49 14.88 -8.89
CA SER A 82 6.90 15.27 -10.25
C SER A 82 5.73 15.51 -11.18
#